data_AF-A0A093X690-F1
#
_entry.id   AF-A0A093X690-F1
#
_cell.length_a   1.000
_cell.length_b   1.000
_cell.length_c   1.000
_cell.angle_alpha   90.00
_cell.angle_beta   90.00
_cell.angle_gamma   90.00
#
_symmetry.space_group_name_H-M   'P 1'
#
loop_
_entity.id
_entity.type
_entity.pdbx_description
1 polymer ?
#
loop_
_entity_poly.entity_id
_entity_poly.type
_entity_poly.pdbx_seq_one_letter_code
_entity_poly.pdbx_strand_id
1 'polypeptide(L)' 'MGVPFETLLPFAIMLTMFGVTGAGLSKVRAMQNVMDRDRRLTGFLRGQTGSAIAPPGFELNNPWRLEKKFR' A
#
# COMPACT_ATOMS: atom_id res chain seq x y z
N MET A 1 -22.89 -41.40 7.49
CA MET A 1 -23.88 -40.45 6.96
C MET A 1 -23.14 -39.17 6.62
N GLY A 2 -23.30 -38.62 5.42
CA GLY A 2 -22.55 -37.43 4.98
C GLY A 2 -22.98 -36.19 5.77
N VAL A 3 -22.06 -35.24 5.96
CA VAL A 3 -22.38 -33.95 6.58
C VAL A 3 -23.25 -33.14 5.60
N PRO A 4 -24.42 -32.63 6.03
CA PRO A 4 -25.25 -31.76 5.19
C PRO A 4 -24.54 -30.44 4.88
N PHE A 5 -24.59 -29.99 3.62
CA PHE A 5 -23.86 -28.80 3.14
C PHE A 5 -24.33 -27.50 3.79
N GLU A 6 -25.56 -27.48 4.29
CA GLU A 6 -26.18 -26.37 5.01
C GLU A 6 -25.36 -25.99 6.24
N THR A 7 -24.70 -26.96 6.88
CA THR A 7 -23.81 -26.73 8.02
C THR A 7 -22.53 -25.99 7.65
N LEU A 8 -22.15 -25.99 6.37
CA LEU A 8 -20.97 -25.32 5.84
C LEU A 8 -21.25 -23.90 5.35
N LEU A 9 -22.51 -23.56 5.06
CA LEU A 9 -22.90 -22.25 4.54
C LEU A 9 -22.42 -21.09 5.44
N PRO A 10 -22.54 -21.14 6.79
CA PRO A 10 -22.04 -20.06 7.64
C PRO A 10 -20.52 -19.89 7.55
N PHE A 11 -19.77 -20.99 7.49
CA PHE A 11 -18.31 -20.96 7.39
C PHE A 11 -17.83 -20.48 6.02
N ALA A 12 -18.52 -20.85 4.94
CA ALA A 12 -18.23 -20.34 3.61
C ALA A 12 -18.45 -18.82 3.53
N ILE A 13 -19.53 -18.32 4.14
CA ILE A 13 -19.80 -16.87 4.21
C ILE A 13 -18.69 -16.17 5.01
N MET A 14 -18.32 -16.68 6.18
CA MET A 14 -17.22 -16.10 6.97
C MET A 14 -15.91 -16.08 6.18
N LEU A 15 -15.52 -17.20 5.59
CA LEU A 15 -14.27 -17.31 4.83
C LEU A 15 -14.24 -16.34 3.65
N THR A 16 -15.36 -16.16 2.94
CA THR A 16 -15.44 -15.19 1.84
C THR A 16 -15.36 -13.75 2.35
N MET A 17 -16.05 -13.39 3.42
CA MET A 17 -15.99 -12.04 3.98
C MET A 17 -14.60 -11.68 4.51
N PHE A 18 -13.95 -12.60 5.23
CA PHE A 18 -12.57 -12.40 5.70
C PHE A 18 -11.58 -12.37 4.52
N GLY A 19 -11.80 -13.19 3.49
CA GLY A 19 -11.01 -13.17 2.26
C GLY A 19 -11.10 -11.83 1.52
N VAL A 20 -12.32 -11.33 1.29
CA VAL A 20 -12.56 -10.03 0.64
C VAL A 20 -11.93 -8.89 1.43
N THR A 21 -12.12 -8.88 2.75
CA THR A 21 -11.56 -7.84 3.62
C THR A 21 -10.03 -7.88 3.63
N GLY A 22 -9.44 -9.07 3.77
CA GLY A 22 -7.99 -9.25 3.77
C GLY A 22 -7.36 -8.84 2.44
N ALA A 23 -7.94 -9.27 1.31
CA ALA A 23 -7.47 -8.89 -0.02
C ALA A 23 -7.60 -7.37 -0.25
N GLY A 24 -8.72 -6.77 0.16
CA GLY A 24 -8.95 -5.33 0.07
C GLY A 24 -7.92 -4.53 0.86
N LEU A 25 -7.71 -4.87 2.13
CA LEU A 25 -6.74 -4.18 2.98
C LEU A 25 -5.30 -4.38 2.50
N SER A 26 -4.96 -5.59 2.04
CA SER A 26 -3.65 -5.87 1.45
C SER A 26 -3.37 -5.00 0.23
N LYS A 27 -4.36 -4.83 -0.66
CA LYS A 27 -4.25 -3.96 -1.84
C LYS A 27 -4.09 -2.49 -1.44
N VAL A 28 -4.86 -2.00 -0.48
CA VAL A 28 -4.75 -0.62 0.03
C VAL A 28 -3.36 -0.38 0.62
N ARG A 29 -2.87 -1.32 1.43
CA ARG A 29 -1.52 -1.25 2.00
C ARG A 29 -0.43 -1.26 0.92
N ALA A 30 -0.57 -2.09 -0.12
CA ALA A 30 0.36 -2.12 -1.24
C ALA A 30 0.39 -0.80 -2.05
N MET A 31 -0.67 0.01 -1.98
CA MET A 31 -0.70 1.35 -2.59
C MET A 31 -0.06 2.44 -1.71
N GLN A 32 0.32 2.11 -0.46
CA GLN A 32 0.97 2.99 0.52
C GLN A 32 2.49 2.74 0.56
N ASN A 33 3.17 2.96 -0.57
CA ASN A 33 4.65 2.90 -0.65
C ASN A 33 5.29 4.21 -0.17
N VAL A 34 6.62 4.33 -0.24
CA VAL A 34 7.40 5.52 0.16
C VAL A 34 7.15 6.69 -0.81
N MET A 35 5.93 7.23 -0.83
CA MET A 35 5.44 8.14 -1.87
C MET A 35 6.23 9.44 -1.96
N ASP A 36 6.74 9.95 -0.84
CA ASP A 36 7.55 11.17 -0.84
C ASP A 36 8.88 10.94 -1.57
N ARG A 37 9.49 9.76 -1.41
CA ARG A 37 10.69 9.37 -2.15
C ARG A 37 10.37 9.15 -3.63
N ASP A 38 9.29 8.43 -3.92
CA ASP A 38 8.87 8.12 -5.29
C ASP A 38 8.58 9.40 -6.08
N ARG A 39 7.93 10.39 -5.45
CA ARG A 39 7.71 11.71 -6.02
C ARG A 39 9.02 12.44 -6.29
N ARG A 40 10.00 12.34 -5.40
CA ARG A 40 11.34 12.94 -5.59
C ARG A 40 12.14 12.28 -6.69
N LEU A 41 11.94 10.99 -6.94
CA LEU A 41 12.60 10.23 -8.00
C LEU A 41 11.94 10.39 -9.36
N THR A 42 10.61 10.51 -9.42
CA THR A 42 9.85 10.41 -10.68
C THR A 42 9.04 11.65 -11.03
N GLY A 43 8.85 12.57 -10.07
CA GLY A 43 7.96 13.73 -10.19
C GLY A 43 6.49 13.44 -9.86
N PHE A 44 6.07 12.18 -9.80
CA PHE A 44 4.66 11.79 -9.60
C PHE A 44 4.42 11.13 -8.24
N LEU A 45 3.29 11.46 -7.60
CA LEU A 45 2.82 10.76 -6.39
C LEU A 45 2.45 9.32 -6.78
N ARG A 46 3.31 8.35 -6.44
CA ARG A 46 3.28 6.92 -6.83
C ARG A 46 3.93 6.56 -8.18
N GLY A 47 4.76 7.45 -8.75
CA GLY A 47 5.59 7.05 -9.88
C GLY A 47 6.66 6.05 -9.45
N GLN A 48 6.71 4.89 -10.09
CA GLN A 48 7.74 3.88 -9.86
C GLN A 48 8.81 3.95 -10.96
N THR A 49 10.07 3.84 -10.59
CA THR A 49 11.19 3.70 -11.54
C THR A 49 12.06 2.52 -11.12
N GLY A 50 12.44 1.70 -12.11
CA GLY A 50 13.37 0.58 -11.94
C GLY A 50 14.80 0.91 -12.36
N SER A 51 15.13 2.18 -12.63
CA SER A 51 16.47 2.58 -13.06
C SER A 51 17.49 2.34 -11.94
N ALA A 52 18.61 1.70 -12.28
CA ALA A 52 19.69 1.46 -11.31
C ALA A 52 20.38 2.77 -10.88
N ILE A 53 20.39 3.77 -11.77
CA ILE A 53 20.96 5.10 -11.53
C ILE A 53 19.82 6.09 -11.32
N ALA A 54 19.95 6.95 -10.29
CA ALA A 54 18.97 7.99 -9.98
C ALA A 54 19.07 9.16 -10.98
N PRO A 55 17.98 9.91 -11.24
CA PRO A 55 18.02 11.05 -12.14
C PRO A 55 18.93 12.15 -11.59
N PRO A 56 19.60 12.92 -12.48
CA PRO A 56 20.38 14.08 -12.08
C PRO A 56 19.55 15.06 -11.22
N GLY A 57 20.16 15.59 -10.16
CA GLY A 57 19.49 16.52 -9.23
C GLY A 57 18.73 15.85 -8.07
N PHE A 58 18.51 14.53 -8.09
CA PHE A 58 17.97 13.80 -6.92
C PHE A 58 18.86 13.97 -5.67
N GLU A 59 20.17 14.06 -5.87
CA GLU A 59 21.19 14.29 -4.84
C GLU A 59 20.94 15.57 -4.02
N LEU A 60 20.36 16.60 -4.65
CA LEU A 60 20.14 17.90 -4.05
C LEU A 60 18.69 18.11 -3.56
N ASN A 61 17.77 17.18 -3.86
CA ASN A 61 16.35 17.39 -3.63
C ASN A 61 15.83 16.88 -2.28
N ASN A 62 16.69 16.81 -1.24
CA ASN A 62 16.33 16.32 0.09
C ASN A 62 15.87 17.45 1.03
N PRO A 63 14.57 17.79 1.10
CA PRO A 63 14.08 18.81 2.01
C PRO A 63 14.08 18.28 3.45
N TRP A 64 14.53 19.12 4.38
CA TRP A 64 14.26 18.95 5.80
C TRP A 64 12.93 19.60 6.13
N ARG A 65 12.03 18.85 6.78
CA ARG A 65 10.74 19.41 7.21
C ARG A 65 10.97 20.30 8.42
N LEU A 66 10.54 21.56 8.33
CA LEU A 66 10.50 22.47 9.46
C LEU A 66 9.17 22.29 10.19
N GLU A 67 9.23 22.10 11.50
CA GLU A 67 8.03 22.08 12.33
C GLU A 67 7.66 23.49 12.76
N LYS A 68 6.36 23.76 12.87
CA LYS A 68 5.89 25.03 13.43
C LYS A 68 6.14 25.00 14.94
N LYS A 69 6.63 26.12 15.51
CA LYS A 69 6.77 26.26 16.96
C LYS A 69 5.42 25.99 17.63
N PHE A 70 5.38 24.97 18.48
CA PHE A 70 4.21 24.65 19.30
C PHE A 70 3.96 25.82 20.27
N ARG A 71 2.73 26.34 20.30
CA ARG A 71 2.31 27.43 21.20
C ARG A 71 1.36 26.85 22.24
#